data_AF-A0A3B8XLG2-F1
#
_entry.id   AF-A0A3B8XLG2-F1
#
_cell.length_a   1.000
_cell.length_b   1.000
_cell.length_c   1.000
_cell.angle_alpha   90.00
_cell.angle_beta   90.00
_cell.angle_gamma   90.00
#
_symmetry.space_group_name_H-M   'P 1'
#
loop_
_entity.id
_entity.type
_entity.pdbx_description
1 polymer ?
#
loop_
_entity_poly.entity_id
_entity_poly.type
_entity_poly.pdbx_seq_one_letter_code
_entity_poly.pdbx_strand_id
1 'polypeptide(L)'
;MSNSTRLVLALAVLCAGLAAADFFHHRHSYFPLEARTGFYAVFGLFMGALLLIAAKAAGALLRRGENYYAPHSVEAEAHPEADLGRENADA
;
A
#
# COMPACT_ATOMS: atom_id res chain seq x y z
N MET A 1 -17.67 -17.52 4.05
CA MET A 1 -16.88 -16.48 3.36
C MET A 1 -16.18 -15.64 4.41
N SER A 2 -14.85 -15.55 4.39
CA SER A 2 -14.10 -14.69 5.31
C SER A 2 -14.31 -13.21 4.98
N ASN A 3 -14.09 -12.31 5.94
CA ASN A 3 -14.26 -10.86 5.75
C ASN A 3 -13.39 -10.31 4.60
N SER A 4 -12.19 -10.87 4.44
CA SER A 4 -11.30 -10.54 3.32
C SER A 4 -11.90 -10.92 1.96
N THR A 5 -12.56 -12.08 1.85
CA THR A 5 -13.27 -12.46 0.61
C THR A 5 -14.38 -11.46 0.26
N ARG A 6 -15.08 -10.91 1.25
CA ARG A 6 -16.15 -9.93 1.03
C ARG A 6 -15.60 -8.61 0.50
N LEU A 7 -14.45 -8.15 1.02
CA LEU A 7 -13.79 -6.94 0.53
C LEU A 7 -13.30 -7.09 -0.91
N VAL A 8 -12.69 -8.23 -1.24
CA VAL A 8 -12.24 -8.53 -2.62
C VAL A 8 -13.44 -8.60 -3.57
N LEU A 9 -14.53 -9.23 -3.15
CA LEU A 9 -15.76 -9.32 -3.96
C LEU A 9 -16.40 -7.93 -4.18
N ALA A 10 -16.49 -7.10 -3.13
CA ALA A 10 -17.03 -5.76 -3.23
C ALA A 10 -16.21 -4.89 -4.21
N LEU A 11 -14.89 -4.95 -4.12
CA LEU A 11 -14.00 -4.25 -5.05
C LEU A 11 -14.17 -4.75 -6.49
N ALA A 12 -14.26 -6.07 -6.68
CA ALA A 12 -14.47 -6.66 -8.00
C ALA A 12 -15.80 -6.21 -8.63
N VAL A 13 -16.88 -6.17 -7.85
CA VAL A 13 -18.20 -5.68 -8.30
C VAL A 13 -18.13 -4.19 -8.67
N LEU A 14 -17.44 -3.36 -7.87
CA LEU A 14 -17.28 -1.94 -8.14
C LEU A 14 -16.48 -1.69 -9.42
N CYS A 15 -15.38 -2.42 -9.63
CA CYS A 15 -14.61 -2.39 -10.88
C CYS A 15 -15.44 -2.82 -12.09
N ALA A 16 -16.23 -3.89 -11.96
CA ALA A 16 -17.11 -4.35 -13.04
C ALA A 16 -18.20 -3.32 -13.38
N GLY A 17 -18.78 -2.66 -12.36
CA GLY A 17 -19.76 -1.59 -12.54
C GLY A 17 -19.19 -0.36 -13.25
N LEU A 18 -17.99 0.09 -12.86
CA LEU A 18 -17.29 1.17 -13.58
C LEU A 18 -16.97 0.79 -15.02
N ALA A 19 -16.51 -0.44 -15.26
CA ALA A 19 -16.23 -0.92 -16.62
C ALA A 19 -17.48 -0.97 -17.50
N ALA A 20 -18.62 -1.37 -16.93
CA ALA A 20 -19.90 -1.33 -17.62
C ALA A 20 -20.34 0.11 -17.93
N ALA A 21 -20.14 1.04 -16.99
CA ALA A 21 -20.44 2.46 -17.19
C ALA A 21 -19.62 3.09 -18.34
N ASP A 22 -18.34 2.70 -18.48
CA ASP A 22 -17.48 3.14 -19.58
C ASP A 22 -17.99 2.67 -20.97
N PHE A 23 -18.76 1.57 -21.02
CA PHE A 23 -19.37 1.07 -22.27
C PHE A 23 -20.51 1.96 -22.77
N PHE A 24 -21.20 2.66 -21.86
CA PHE A 24 -22.28 3.58 -22.21
C PHE A 24 -21.76 4.97 -22.61
N HIS A 25 -20.51 5.30 -22.30
CA HIS A 25 -19.94 6.63 -22.54
C HIS A 25 -19.23 6.70 -23.91
N HIS A 26 -19.91 7.22 -24.93
CA HIS A 26 -19.29 7.53 -26.23
C HIS A 26 -18.37 8.75 -26.10
N ARG A 27 -17.04 8.52 -26.11
CA ARG A 27 -16.05 9.62 -26.13
C ARG A 27 -15.60 9.95 -27.55
N HIS A 28 -15.46 11.24 -27.82
CA HIS A 28 -14.86 11.77 -29.05
C HIS A 28 -13.34 11.59 -28.95
N SER A 29 -12.85 10.51 -29.54
CA SER A 29 -11.44 10.15 -29.48
C SER A 29 -10.66 10.75 -30.65
N TYR A 30 -9.47 11.30 -30.37
CA TYR A 30 -8.54 11.81 -31.39
C TYR A 30 -7.61 10.72 -31.95
N PHE A 31 -7.48 9.58 -31.28
CA PHE A 31 -6.62 8.46 -31.68
C PHE A 31 -7.43 7.17 -31.92
N PRO A 32 -7.17 6.42 -33.01
CA PRO A 32 -7.95 5.21 -33.32
C PRO A 32 -7.85 4.10 -32.26
N LEU A 33 -6.82 4.13 -31.40
CA LEU A 33 -6.65 3.20 -30.27
C LEU A 33 -7.59 3.50 -29.10
N GLU A 34 -7.91 4.78 -28.87
CA GLU A 34 -8.80 5.26 -27.81
C GLU A 34 -10.29 5.14 -28.20
N ALA A 35 -10.58 4.97 -29.49
CA ALA A 35 -11.93 4.71 -29.99
C ALA A 35 -12.43 3.29 -29.67
N ARG A 36 -11.57 2.39 -29.15
CA ARG A 36 -12.00 1.05 -28.73
C ARG A 36 -12.76 1.09 -27.41
N THR A 37 -13.96 0.49 -27.43
CA THR A 37 -14.84 0.36 -26.27
C THR A 37 -14.09 -0.31 -25.11
N GLY A 38 -14.01 0.36 -23.96
CA GLY A 38 -13.41 -0.19 -22.74
C GLY A 38 -11.89 0.01 -22.58
N PHE A 39 -11.21 0.75 -23.47
CA PHE A 39 -9.77 1.04 -23.31
C PHE A 39 -9.47 1.70 -21.95
N TYR A 40 -10.22 2.73 -21.60
CA TYR A 40 -9.99 3.49 -20.36
C TYR A 40 -10.37 2.73 -19.09
N ALA A 41 -11.38 1.86 -19.15
CA ALA A 41 -11.73 0.98 -18.03
C ALA A 41 -10.56 0.05 -17.69
N VAL A 42 -9.97 -0.58 -18.70
CA VAL A 42 -8.79 -1.44 -18.53
C VAL A 42 -7.56 -0.62 -18.15
N PHE A 43 -7.35 0.52 -18.79
CA PHE A 43 -6.20 1.39 -18.52
C PHE A 43 -6.22 1.97 -17.10
N GLY A 44 -7.38 2.45 -16.62
CA GLY A 44 -7.53 2.95 -15.25
C GLY A 44 -7.31 1.87 -14.20
N LEU A 45 -7.82 0.67 -14.44
CA LEU A 45 -7.56 -0.49 -13.57
C LEU A 45 -6.08 -0.86 -13.56
N PHE A 46 -5.45 -0.90 -14.74
CA PHE A 46 -4.05 -1.26 -14.91
C PHE A 46 -3.12 -0.22 -14.27
N MET A 47 -3.37 1.08 -14.50
CA MET A 47 -2.61 2.17 -13.90
C MET A 47 -2.79 2.23 -12.38
N GLY A 48 -4.00 1.95 -11.87
CA GLY A 48 -4.23 1.81 -10.43
C GLY A 48 -3.42 0.65 -9.82
N ALA A 49 -3.40 -0.52 -10.47
CA ALA A 49 -2.59 -1.65 -10.03
C ALA A 49 -1.08 -1.34 -10.08
N LEU A 50 -0.60 -0.70 -11.15
CA LEU A 50 0.78 -0.25 -11.27
C LEU A 50 1.18 0.71 -10.15
N LEU A 51 0.31 1.64 -9.77
CA LEU A 51 0.57 2.57 -8.67
C LEU A 51 0.78 1.84 -7.34
N LEU A 52 -0.05 0.83 -7.04
CA LEU A 52 0.10 0.01 -5.84
C LEU A 52 1.41 -0.79 -5.84
N ILE A 53 1.78 -1.36 -7.00
CA ILE A 53 3.06 -2.07 -7.16
C ILE A 53 4.23 -1.12 -6.96
N ALA A 54 4.19 0.08 -7.57
CA ALA A 54 5.21 1.10 -7.42
C ALA A 54 5.36 1.54 -5.96
N ALA A 55 4.25 1.75 -5.24
CA ALA A 55 4.28 2.07 -3.81
C ALA A 55 4.93 0.96 -2.98
N LYS A 56 4.63 -0.31 -3.28
CA LYS A 56 5.27 -1.46 -2.61
C LYS A 56 6.76 -1.54 -2.92
N ALA A 57 7.15 -1.32 -4.18
CA ALA A 57 8.55 -1.31 -4.60
C ALA A 57 9.33 -0.16 -3.94
N ALA A 58 8.74 1.04 -3.88
CA ALA A 58 9.31 2.17 -3.15
C ALA A 58 9.46 1.85 -1.66
N GLY A 59 8.45 1.24 -1.04
CA GLY A 59 8.54 0.78 0.35
C GLY A 59 9.67 -0.24 0.56
N ALA A 60 9.87 -1.18 -0.36
CA ALA A 60 10.97 -2.15 -0.30
C ALA A 60 12.35 -1.48 -0.44
N LEU A 61 12.46 -0.47 -1.31
CA LEU A 61 13.70 0.28 -1.51
C LEU A 61 14.05 1.15 -0.29
N LEU A 62 13.05 1.74 0.35
CA LEU A 62 13.25 2.63 1.51
C LEU A 62 13.39 1.87 2.83
N ARG A 63 12.94 0.61 2.93
CA ARG A 63 12.96 -0.14 4.19
C ARG A 63 14.40 -0.36 4.64
N ARG A 64 14.73 0.16 5.82
CA ARG A 64 16.02 -0.09 6.50
C ARG A 64 15.92 -1.32 7.39
N GLY A 65 17.04 -1.98 7.63
CA GLY A 65 17.10 -3.10 8.55
C GLY A 65 16.73 -2.68 9.97
N GLU A 66 16.21 -3.61 10.78
CA GLU A 66 15.76 -3.34 12.16
C GLU A 66 16.86 -2.69 13.01
N ASN A 67 18.10 -3.13 12.84
CA ASN A 67 19.24 -2.65 13.60
C ASN A 67 19.91 -1.40 13.01
N TYR A 68 19.36 -0.79 11.95
CA TYR A 68 20.02 0.33 11.27
C TYR A 68 20.27 1.52 12.20
N TYR A 69 19.40 1.77 13.18
CA TYR A 69 19.53 2.88 14.13
C TYR A 69 19.95 2.42 15.54
N ALA A 70 20.08 1.12 15.78
CA ALA A 70 20.41 0.57 17.09
C ALA A 70 21.70 1.17 17.69
N PRO A 71 22.80 1.40 16.94
CA PRO A 71 24.01 2.00 17.49
C PRO A 71 23.88 3.45 17.96
N HIS A 72 22.83 4.17 17.55
CA HIS A 72 22.55 5.56 17.91
C HIS A 72 21.24 5.70 18.71
N SER A 73 20.76 4.61 19.30
CA SER A 73 19.55 4.62 20.14
C SER A 73 19.90 4.98 21.58
N VAL A 74 18.97 5.61 22.30
CA VAL A 74 19.13 5.96 23.73
C VAL A 74 19.39 4.71 24.59
N GLU A 75 18.83 3.56 24.19
CA GLU A 75 19.10 2.25 24.80
C GLU A 75 20.58 1.81 24.69
N ALA A 76 21.33 2.34 23.72
CA ALA A 76 22.77 2.08 23.58
C ALA A 76 23.63 3.02 24.44
N GLU A 77 23.05 4.05 25.04
CA GLU A 77 23.75 4.94 25.96
C GLU A 77 23.89 4.29 27.35
N ALA A 78 24.97 4.63 28.05
CA ALA A 78 25.16 4.17 29.42
C ALA A 78 24.10 4.82 30.31
N HIS A 79 23.15 4.02 30.80
CA HIS A 79 22.11 4.53 31.70
C HIS A 79 22.73 5.06 33.00
N PRO A 80 22.37 6.28 33.44
CA PRO A 80 22.85 6.83 34.68
C PRO A 80 22.38 5.99 35.87
N GLU A 81 23.29 5.72 36.80
CA GLU A 81 23.05 4.90 37.99
C GLU A 81 21.91 5.39 38.88
N ALA A 82 21.53 6.67 38.77
CA ALA A 82 20.41 7.27 39.49
C ALA A 82 19.02 6.77 39.04
N ASP A 83 18.88 6.31 37.79
CA ASP A 83 17.63 5.78 37.23
C ASP A 83 17.50 4.25 37.39
N LEU A 84 18.60 3.58 37.75
CA LEU A 84 18.59 2.16 38.09
C LEU A 84 17.99 2.03 39.49
N GLY A 85 16.67 1.88 39.57
CA GLY A 85 15.93 1.53 40.79
C GLY A 85 16.36 0.17 41.33
N ARG A 86 17.57 0.10 41.90
CA ARG A 86 18.11 -1.04 42.63
C ARG A 86 17.43 -1.09 43.99
N GLU A 87 16.16 -1.48 44.01
CA GLU A 87 15.56 -2.03 45.21
C GLU A 87 16.19 -3.41 45.41
N ASN A 88 16.94 -3.57 46.51
CA ASN A 88 17.64 -4.81 46.80
C ASN A 88 16.60 -5.94 46.93
N ALA A 89 16.53 -6.81 45.93
CA ALA A 89 15.55 -7.89 45.83
C ALA A 89 15.81 -9.05 46.82
N ASP A 90 16.70 -8.85 47.79
CA ASP A 90 17.14 -9.83 48.78
C ASP A 90 16.91 -9.25 50.18
N ALA A 91 15.68 -9.37 50.69
CA ALA A 91 15.32 -9.15 52.11
C ALA A 91 14.50 -10.33 52.63
#